data_AF-A0A2D0LEX0-F1
#
_entry.id   AF-A0A2D0LEX0-F1
#
_cell.length_a   1.000
_cell.length_b   1.000
_cell.length_c   1.000
_cell.angle_alpha   90.00
_cell.angle_beta   90.00
_cell.angle_gamma   90.00
#
_symmetry.space_group_name_H-M   'P 1'
#
loop_
_entity.id
_entity.type
_entity.pdbx_description
1 polymer ?
#
loop_
_entity_poly.entity_id
_entity_poly.type
_entity_poly.pdbx_seq_one_letter_code
_entity_poly.pdbx_strand_id
1 'polypeptide(L)'
;MNNSYTIRLLADGVSHVSLVTTDCQDASIADFFLNHNIDDILAERGALLFRGFPVKEDQDFSQLVSCLAKEELTYQERSTQRKKTAKGVYTSTEYPAAKTIANHSENAFQYVVLGKILFYAHQAPL
;
A
#
# COMPACT_ATOMS: atom_id res chain seq x y z
N MET A 1 -1.95 13.30 -21.71
CA MET A 1 -3.03 13.95 -20.95
C MET A 1 -2.54 14.06 -19.51
N ASN A 2 -2.49 15.27 -18.94
CA ASN A 2 -2.06 15.44 -17.54
C ASN A 2 -3.23 15.02 -16.65
N ASN A 3 -3.24 13.76 -16.20
CA ASN A 3 -4.14 13.35 -15.12
C ASN A 3 -3.78 14.15 -13.88
N SER A 4 -4.69 15.02 -13.43
CA SER A 4 -4.45 15.86 -12.25
C SER A 4 -4.66 15.01 -10.99
N TYR A 5 -3.62 14.94 -10.16
CA TYR A 5 -3.68 14.32 -8.85
C TYR A 5 -3.59 15.40 -7.79
N THR A 6 -4.44 15.31 -6.78
CA THR A 6 -4.35 16.14 -5.57
C THR A 6 -3.68 15.33 -4.48
N ILE A 7 -2.55 15.84 -3.96
CA ILE A 7 -1.85 15.28 -2.81
C ILE A 7 -1.97 16.29 -1.66
N ARG A 8 -2.59 15.88 -0.55
CA ARG A 8 -2.72 16.72 0.65
C ARG A 8 -2.45 15.91 1.92
N LEU A 9 -2.17 16.56 3.04
CA LEU A 9 -2.10 15.87 4.32
C LEU A 9 -3.43 15.18 4.62
N LEU A 10 -3.36 13.99 5.22
CA LEU A 10 -4.55 13.19 5.52
C LEU A 10 -5.48 13.91 6.51
N ALA A 11 -4.89 14.51 7.55
CA ALA A 11 -5.59 15.23 8.60
C ALA A 11 -4.64 16.22 9.30
N ASP A 12 -5.20 17.21 9.98
CA ASP A 12 -4.42 18.14 10.80
C ASP A 12 -3.62 17.39 11.87
N GLY A 13 -2.36 17.79 12.06
CA GLY A 13 -1.44 17.11 12.98
C GLY A 13 -0.82 15.81 12.46
N VAL A 14 -1.24 15.31 11.29
CA VAL A 14 -0.64 14.14 10.63
C VAL A 14 0.25 14.61 9.48
N SER A 15 1.54 14.85 9.77
CA SER A 15 2.52 15.37 8.79
C SER A 15 3.13 14.30 7.87
N HIS A 16 2.95 13.01 8.19
CA HIS A 16 3.62 11.88 7.55
C HIS A 16 2.65 10.90 6.87
N VAL A 17 1.43 11.36 6.58
CA VAL A 17 0.49 10.61 5.74
C VAL A 17 -0.20 11.59 4.81
N SER A 18 -0.10 11.35 3.50
CA SER A 18 -0.78 12.15 2.50
C SER A 18 -1.90 11.37 1.81
N LEU A 19 -3.04 12.02 1.62
CA LEU A 19 -4.16 11.52 0.84
C LEU A 19 -3.99 11.95 -0.62
N VAL A 20 -4.04 10.96 -1.51
CA VAL A 20 -4.04 11.12 -2.95
C VAL A 20 -5.45 10.87 -3.48
N THR A 21 -5.99 11.85 -4.20
CA THR A 21 -7.29 11.80 -4.88
C THR A 21 -7.16 12.36 -6.29
N THR A 22 -8.16 12.09 -7.13
CA THR A 22 -8.26 12.66 -8.48
C THR A 22 -9.72 13.00 -8.79
N ASP A 23 -9.93 14.00 -9.64
CA ASP A 23 -11.21 14.38 -10.24
C ASP A 23 -11.35 13.86 -11.68
N CYS A 24 -10.27 13.28 -12.24
CA CYS A 24 -10.26 12.70 -13.59
C CYS A 24 -10.74 11.24 -13.55
N GLN A 25 -11.70 10.89 -14.40
CA GLN A 25 -12.24 9.52 -14.49
C GLN A 25 -11.21 8.50 -14.99
N ASP A 26 -10.27 8.93 -15.83
CA ASP A 26 -9.26 8.07 -16.44
C ASP A 26 -7.95 8.00 -15.63
N ALA A 27 -7.90 8.65 -14.46
CA ALA A 27 -6.72 8.61 -13.61
C ALA A 27 -6.63 7.29 -12.85
N SER A 28 -5.46 6.63 -12.95
CA SER A 28 -5.18 5.37 -12.27
C SER A 28 -4.01 5.49 -11.30
N ILE A 29 -4.00 4.63 -10.26
CA ILE A 29 -2.86 4.57 -9.34
C ILE A 29 -1.59 4.14 -10.07
N ALA A 30 -1.71 3.27 -11.08
CA ALA A 30 -0.57 2.84 -11.90
C ALA A 30 0.06 4.02 -12.66
N ASP A 31 -0.74 4.89 -13.27
CA ASP A 31 -0.23 6.10 -13.91
C ASP A 31 0.44 7.04 -12.92
N PHE A 32 -0.11 7.16 -11.70
CA PHE A 32 0.55 7.93 -10.65
C PHE A 32 1.95 7.37 -10.36
N PHE A 33 2.08 6.06 -10.17
CA PHE A 33 3.36 5.40 -9.93
C PHE A 33 4.35 5.55 -11.09
N LEU A 34 3.88 5.51 -12.34
CA LEU A 34 4.73 5.66 -13.53
C LEU A 34 5.25 7.08 -13.74
N ASN A 35 4.48 8.10 -13.31
CA ASN A 35 4.78 9.50 -13.59
C ASN A 35 5.36 10.27 -12.39
N HIS A 36 5.59 9.61 -11.25
CA HIS A 36 6.12 10.24 -10.05
C HIS A 36 7.25 9.40 -9.43
N ASN A 37 8.26 10.05 -8.86
CA ASN A 37 9.27 9.35 -8.07
C ASN A 37 8.69 9.01 -6.68
N ILE A 38 8.17 7.80 -6.56
CA ILE A 38 7.50 7.34 -5.33
C ILE A 38 8.47 7.27 -4.14
N ASP A 39 9.76 7.00 -4.37
CA ASP A 39 10.74 6.94 -3.30
C ASP A 39 10.99 8.32 -2.68
N ASP A 40 11.11 9.37 -3.51
CA ASP A 40 11.27 10.74 -3.03
C ASP A 40 10.01 11.22 -2.29
N ILE A 41 8.84 10.91 -2.83
CA ILE A 41 7.56 11.27 -2.21
C ILE A 41 7.41 10.58 -0.84
N LEU A 42 7.76 9.30 -0.73
CA LEU A 42 7.71 8.58 0.55
C LEU A 42 8.79 9.04 1.53
N ALA A 43 9.97 9.43 1.06
CA ALA A 43 11.02 9.99 1.92
C ALA A 43 10.58 11.31 2.57
N GLU A 44 9.83 12.14 1.86
CA GLU A 44 9.27 13.39 2.39
C GLU A 44 8.02 13.13 3.25
N ARG A 45 7.12 12.26 2.78
CA ARG A 45 5.74 12.17 3.30
C ARG A 45 5.46 10.96 4.15
N GLY A 46 6.35 9.99 4.27
CA GLY A 46 6.15 8.75 5.04
C GLY A 46 5.21 7.74 4.39
N ALA A 47 3.94 8.12 4.16
CA ALA A 47 2.92 7.24 3.58
C ALA A 47 1.95 7.96 2.63
N LEU A 48 1.42 7.20 1.67
CA LEU A 48 0.37 7.64 0.73
C LEU A 48 -0.89 6.80 0.90
N LEU A 49 -2.04 7.46 1.04
CA LEU A 49 -3.36 6.85 1.00
C LEU A 49 -4.04 7.23 -0.31
N PHE A 50 -4.27 6.26 -1.20
CA PHE A 50 -5.04 6.46 -2.42
C PHE A 50 -6.52 6.22 -2.14
N ARG A 51 -7.39 7.18 -2.48
CA ARG A 51 -8.84 7.06 -2.26
C ARG A 51 -9.62 7.56 -3.47
N GLY A 52 -10.71 6.85 -3.79
CA GLY A 52 -11.55 7.14 -4.97
C GLY A 52 -11.10 6.43 -6.25
N PHE A 53 -10.19 5.46 -6.16
CA PHE A 53 -9.71 4.68 -7.29
C PHE A 53 -10.36 3.29 -7.33
N PRO A 54 -10.61 2.71 -8.52
CA PRO A 54 -11.32 1.45 -8.68
C PRO A 54 -10.39 0.23 -8.49
N VAL A 55 -10.02 -0.09 -7.25
CA VAL A 55 -9.32 -1.35 -6.89
C VAL A 55 -10.34 -2.27 -6.20
N LYS A 56 -10.86 -3.27 -6.91
CA LYS A 56 -11.99 -4.08 -6.44
C LYS A 56 -11.56 -5.48 -6.01
N GLU A 57 -10.66 -6.09 -6.76
CA GLU A 57 -10.24 -7.47 -6.56
C GLU A 57 -8.74 -7.56 -6.24
N ASP A 58 -8.34 -8.70 -5.68
CA ASP A 58 -6.92 -8.97 -5.38
C ASP A 58 -6.02 -8.89 -6.62
N GLN A 59 -6.56 -9.17 -7.82
CA GLN A 59 -5.85 -9.05 -9.09
C GLN A 59 -5.57 -7.58 -9.47
N ASP A 60 -6.49 -6.66 -9.18
CA ASP A 60 -6.28 -5.23 -9.43
C ASP A 60 -5.13 -4.72 -8.55
N PHE A 61 -5.12 -5.13 -7.27
CA PHE A 61 -4.04 -4.78 -6.36
C PHE A 61 -2.71 -5.45 -6.74
N SER A 62 -2.74 -6.69 -7.22
CA SER A 62 -1.54 -7.40 -7.73
C SER A 62 -0.86 -6.65 -8.88
N GLN A 63 -1.63 -6.00 -9.76
CA GLN A 63 -1.07 -5.16 -10.83
C GLN A 63 -0.35 -3.94 -10.25
N LEU A 64 -0.91 -3.28 -9.24
CA LEU A 64 -0.28 -2.15 -8.56
C LEU A 64 1.02 -2.53 -7.83
N VAL A 65 1.04 -3.70 -7.18
CA VAL A 65 2.27 -4.26 -6.59
C VAL A 65 3.34 -4.42 -7.67
N SER A 66 2.97 -4.96 -8.83
CA SER A 66 3.89 -5.18 -9.97
C SER A 66 4.42 -3.86 -10.57
N CYS A 67 3.68 -2.75 -10.47
CA CYS A 67 4.15 -1.44 -10.91
C CYS A 67 5.25 -0.85 -10.02
N LEU A 68 5.29 -1.21 -8.72
CA LEU A 68 6.22 -0.65 -7.74
C LEU A 68 7.37 -1.57 -7.38
N ALA A 69 7.12 -2.88 -7.34
CA ALA A 69 8.12 -3.85 -6.92
C ALA A 69 9.04 -4.21 -8.09
N LYS A 70 10.35 -3.93 -7.95
CA LYS A 70 11.38 -4.49 -8.85
C LYS A 70 11.51 -6.01 -8.67
N GLU A 71 11.35 -6.48 -7.43
CA GLU A 71 11.29 -7.89 -7.06
C GLU A 71 10.27 -8.08 -5.94
N GLU A 72 9.44 -9.12 -6.01
CA GLU A 72 8.57 -9.52 -4.92
C GLU A 72 9.41 -10.18 -3.81
N LEU A 73 9.32 -9.67 -2.58
CA LEU A 73 9.91 -10.38 -1.46
C LEU A 73 9.15 -11.70 -1.26
N THR A 74 9.86 -12.79 -1.52
CA THR A 74 9.32 -14.13 -1.34
C THR A 74 9.11 -14.34 0.15
N TYR A 75 7.90 -14.75 0.53
CA TYR A 75 7.49 -14.96 1.92
C TYR A 75 8.19 -16.20 2.52
N GLN A 76 9.45 -16.05 2.97
CA GLN A 76 10.33 -17.15 3.36
C GLN A 76 10.36 -17.42 4.88
N GLU A 77 10.32 -16.40 5.74
CA GLU A 77 10.46 -16.55 7.19
C GLU A 77 9.16 -16.20 7.94
N ARG A 78 8.32 -17.22 8.18
CA ARG A 78 6.95 -17.05 8.68
C ARG A 78 6.88 -16.97 10.20
N SER A 79 6.48 -15.83 10.75
CA SER A 79 6.05 -15.73 12.16
C SER A 79 4.54 -15.89 12.33
N THR A 80 3.74 -15.66 11.28
CA THR A 80 2.26 -15.77 11.31
C THR A 80 1.69 -16.35 10.02
N GLN A 81 0.50 -16.96 10.09
CA GLN A 81 -0.18 -17.50 8.90
C GLN A 81 -0.74 -16.35 8.04
N ARG A 82 -0.47 -16.42 6.74
CA ARG A 82 -1.04 -15.56 5.70
C ARG A 82 -1.37 -16.42 4.49
N LYS A 83 -2.51 -16.18 3.84
CA LYS A 83 -2.92 -16.87 2.62
C LYS A 83 -2.57 -16.02 1.41
N LYS A 84 -1.92 -16.63 0.41
CA LYS A 84 -1.71 -15.98 -0.89
C LYS A 84 -3.03 -15.98 -1.67
N THR A 85 -3.47 -14.81 -2.13
CA THR A 85 -4.75 -14.66 -2.85
C THR A 85 -4.57 -14.19 -4.31
N ALA A 86 -3.48 -13.48 -4.59
CA ALA A 86 -2.99 -13.21 -5.94
C ALA A 86 -1.45 -13.18 -5.96
N LYS A 87 -0.84 -12.91 -7.13
CA LYS A 87 0.63 -12.76 -7.26
C LYS A 87 1.07 -11.53 -6.46
N GLY A 88 2.09 -11.66 -5.59
CA GLY A 88 2.50 -10.59 -4.68
C GLY A 88 1.48 -10.15 -3.61
N VAL A 89 0.30 -10.78 -3.51
CA VAL A 89 -0.78 -10.37 -2.59
C VAL A 89 -1.10 -11.49 -1.59
N TYR A 90 -1.13 -11.11 -0.33
CA TYR A 90 -1.39 -12.01 0.80
C TYR A 90 -2.40 -11.36 1.74
N THR A 91 -3.21 -12.17 2.42
CA THR A 91 -4.04 -11.70 3.52
C THR A 91 -3.16 -11.15 4.65
N SER A 92 -3.69 -10.23 5.44
CA SER A 92 -3.04 -9.83 6.69
C SER A 92 -2.98 -11.00 7.67
N THR A 93 -2.18 -10.83 8.73
CA THR A 93 -2.06 -11.82 9.81
C THR A 93 -3.43 -12.14 10.40
N GLU A 94 -3.75 -13.44 10.47
CA GLU A 94 -4.91 -13.90 11.24
C GLU A 94 -4.68 -13.62 12.73
N TYR A 95 -5.36 -12.59 13.23
CA TYR A 95 -5.31 -12.18 14.63
C TYR A 95 -6.74 -11.92 15.12
N PRO A 96 -7.10 -12.26 16.37
CA PRO A 96 -8.45 -12.00 16.86
C PRO A 96 -8.80 -10.51 16.78
N ALA A 97 -9.94 -10.17 16.17
CA ALA A 97 -10.36 -8.78 15.96
C ALA A 97 -10.49 -7.96 17.26
N ALA A 98 -10.75 -8.63 18.40
CA ALA A 98 -10.85 -8.00 19.71
C ALA A 98 -9.49 -7.67 20.36
N LYS A 99 -8.36 -8.01 19.72
CA LYS A 99 -7.02 -7.83 20.25
C LYS A 99 -6.28 -6.74 19.50
N THR A 100 -5.54 -5.92 20.23
CA THR A 100 -4.69 -4.88 19.66
C THR A 100 -3.37 -5.47 19.19
N ILE A 101 -2.97 -5.13 17.97
CA ILE A 101 -1.63 -5.42 17.46
C ILE A 101 -0.72 -4.28 17.92
N ALA A 102 0.37 -4.60 18.62
CA ALA A 102 1.35 -3.61 19.04
C ALA A 102 2.11 -3.02 17.83
N ASN A 103 2.52 -1.75 17.91
CA ASN A 103 3.31 -1.13 16.86
C ASN A 103 4.67 -1.83 16.71
N HIS A 104 5.07 -2.09 15.47
CA HIS A 104 6.34 -2.70 15.10
C HIS A 104 6.67 -2.38 13.64
N SER A 105 7.93 -2.55 13.26
CA SER A 105 8.34 -2.57 11.85
C SER A 105 8.14 -3.99 11.29
N GLU A 106 7.60 -4.09 10.08
CA GLU A 106 7.51 -5.38 9.38
C GLU A 106 8.92 -5.96 9.19
N ASN A 107 9.08 -7.26 9.42
CA ASN A 107 10.36 -7.98 9.34
C ASN A 107 11.47 -7.44 10.27
N ALA A 108 11.14 -6.81 11.41
CA ALA A 108 12.13 -6.29 12.37
C ALA A 108 13.15 -7.33 12.89
N PHE A 109 12.86 -8.62 12.75
CA PHE A 109 13.72 -9.74 13.17
C PHE A 109 14.35 -10.52 12.01
N GLN A 110 14.25 -10.04 10.77
CA GLN A 110 14.83 -10.69 9.58
C GLN A 110 16.05 -9.92 9.06
N TYR A 111 16.94 -10.62 8.35
CA TYR A 111 18.12 -10.01 7.73
C TYR A 111 17.81 -9.12 6.53
N VAL A 112 16.64 -9.30 5.91
CA VAL A 112 16.20 -8.53 4.75
C VAL A 112 15.23 -7.44 5.20
N VAL A 113 15.64 -6.19 5.02
CA VAL A 113 14.80 -5.02 5.30
C VAL A 113 13.83 -4.81 4.14
N LEU A 114 12.55 -4.69 4.47
CA LEU A 114 11.51 -4.32 3.51
C LEU A 114 11.67 -2.85 3.10
N GLY A 115 11.70 -2.60 1.78
CA GLY A 115 11.77 -1.24 1.26
C GLY A 115 10.44 -0.49 1.35
N LYS A 116 9.32 -1.16 1.04
CA LYS A 116 7.96 -0.60 1.03
C LYS A 116 6.96 -1.67 1.46
N ILE A 117 5.89 -1.25 2.11
CA ILE A 117 4.72 -2.09 2.41
C ILE A 117 3.47 -1.44 1.81
N LEU A 118 2.62 -2.25 1.18
CA LEU A 118 1.38 -1.79 0.57
C LEU A 118 0.21 -2.49 1.26
N PHE A 119 -0.85 -1.73 1.54
CA PHE A 119 -2.10 -2.23 2.07
C PHE A 119 -3.25 -1.89 1.13
N TYR A 120 -4.21 -2.79 1.03
CA TYR A 120 -5.46 -2.55 0.32
C TYR A 120 -6.62 -3.13 1.13
N ALA A 121 -7.74 -2.41 1.14
CA ALA A 121 -8.96 -2.88 1.77
C ALA A 121 -9.86 -3.51 0.70
N HIS A 122 -9.90 -4.84 0.65
CA HIS A 122 -10.89 -5.57 -0.16
C HIS A 122 -12.32 -5.27 0.29
N GLN A 123 -12.49 -5.20 1.61
CA GLN A 123 -13.74 -4.86 2.27
C GLN A 123 -13.44 -3.87 3.39
N ALA A 124 -14.24 -2.81 3.47
CA ALA A 124 -14.18 -1.90 4.60
C ALA A 124 -14.70 -2.61 5.87
N PRO A 125 -14.09 -2.36 7.04
CA PRO A 125 -14.64 -2.86 8.29
C PRO A 125 -16.07 -2.32 8.49
N LEU A 126 -16.95 -3.17 9.06
CA LEU A 126 -18.31 -2.80 9.43
C LEU A 126 -18.34 -1.77 10.56
#